data_AF-A0A967GTX7-F1
#
_entry.id   AF-A0A967GTX7-F1
#
_cell.length_a   1.000
_cell.length_b   1.000
_cell.length_c   1.000
_cell.angle_alpha   90.00
_cell.angle_beta   90.00
_cell.angle_gamma   90.00
#
_symmetry.space_group_name_H-M   'P 1'
#
loop_
_entity.id
_entity.type
_entity.pdbx_description
1 polymer ?
#
loop_
_entity_poly.entity_id
_entity_poly.type
_entity_poly.pdbx_seq_one_letter_code
_entity_poly.pdbx_strand_id
1 'polypeptide(L)'
;LNVHTRYLHEGILDYGERLCATFAEPLSSVLFVCTGSEANDQALRLVRHCTGGEGIICTDMTYHGNTSAVDEISPLFRGGKSATPRV
;
A
#
# COMPACT_ATOMS: atom_id res chain seq x y z
N LEU A 1 15.84 -20.83 10.02
CA LEU A 1 15.08 -19.57 10.10
C LEU A 1 15.30 -18.82 8.79
N ASN A 2 14.25 -18.66 7.97
CA ASN A 2 14.33 -17.88 6.72
C ASN A 2 13.76 -16.49 7.02
N VAL A 3 14.62 -15.47 7.04
CA VAL A 3 14.23 -14.10 7.47
C VAL A 3 13.86 -13.19 6.29
N HIS A 4 13.89 -13.72 5.06
CA HIS A 4 13.59 -13.01 3.82
C HIS A 4 13.22 -14.01 2.72
N THR A 5 12.79 -13.51 1.56
CA THR A 5 12.37 -14.31 0.40
C THR A 5 13.47 -14.52 -0.66
N ARG A 6 14.77 -14.31 -0.35
CA ARG A 6 15.89 -14.61 -1.29
C ARG A 6 15.88 -16.05 -1.80
N TYR A 7 15.34 -16.98 -1.00
CA TYR A 7 15.06 -18.34 -1.40
C TYR A 7 13.57 -18.59 -1.24
N LEU A 8 12.96 -19.21 -2.26
CA LEU A 8 11.56 -19.63 -2.22
C LEU A 8 11.32 -20.57 -1.04
N HIS A 9 10.16 -20.41 -0.42
CA HIS A 9 9.74 -21.19 0.74
C HIS A 9 8.23 -21.41 0.67
N GLU A 10 7.80 -22.67 0.69
CA GLU A 10 6.38 -23.05 0.49
C GLU A 10 5.40 -22.23 1.32
N GLY A 11 5.72 -21.96 2.59
CA GLY A 11 4.83 -21.19 3.46
C GLY A 11 4.43 -19.79 2.96
N ILE A 12 5.28 -19.08 2.19
CA ILE A 12 4.90 -17.78 1.61
C ILE A 12 4.10 -17.94 0.32
N LEU A 13 4.34 -19.02 -0.43
CA LEU A 13 3.61 -19.37 -1.65
C LEU A 13 2.19 -19.80 -1.32
N ASP A 14 2.04 -20.78 -0.43
CA ASP A 14 0.74 -21.28 0.04
C ASP A 14 -0.12 -20.15 0.61
N TYR A 15 0.50 -19.24 1.37
CA TYR A 15 -0.22 -18.09 1.92
C TYR A 15 -0.62 -17.09 0.84
N GLY A 16 0.26 -16.81 -0.13
CA GLY A 16 -0.06 -15.95 -1.26
C GLY A 16 -1.22 -16.49 -2.10
N GLU A 17 -1.20 -17.78 -2.44
CA GLU A 17 -2.27 -18.44 -3.19
C GLU A 17 -3.60 -18.40 -2.44
N ARG A 18 -3.59 -18.76 -1.15
CA ARG A 18 -4.79 -18.72 -0.30
C ARG A 18 -5.36 -17.32 -0.14
N LEU A 19 -4.50 -16.30 -0.05
CA LEU A 19 -4.93 -14.91 0.05
C LEU A 19 -5.51 -14.42 -1.27
N CYS A 20 -4.85 -14.63 -2.40
CA CYS A 20 -5.36 -14.24 -3.71
C CYS A 20 -6.72 -14.91 -4.01
N ALA A 21 -6.92 -16.16 -3.57
CA ALA A 21 -8.20 -16.87 -3.73
C ALA A 21 -9.39 -16.22 -3.01
N THR A 22 -9.17 -15.26 -2.10
CA THR A 22 -10.26 -14.50 -1.45
C THR A 22 -10.70 -13.26 -2.24
N PHE A 23 -10.00 -12.93 -3.33
CA PHE A 23 -10.32 -11.79 -4.19
C PHE A 23 -10.87 -12.26 -5.53
N ALA A 24 -11.65 -11.41 -6.20
CA ALA A 24 -12.11 -11.66 -7.56
C ALA A 24 -11.00 -11.31 -8.56
N GLU A 25 -11.02 -11.95 -9.73
CA GLU A 25 -10.19 -11.54 -10.87
C GLU A 25 -10.41 -10.05 -11.19
N PRO A 26 -9.35 -9.27 -11.50
CA PRO A 26 -7.99 -9.70 -11.84
C PRO A 26 -6.98 -9.74 -10.66
N LEU A 27 -7.44 -9.67 -9.40
CA LEU A 27 -6.54 -9.53 -8.24
C LEU A 27 -5.88 -10.87 -7.86
N SER A 28 -4.74 -11.17 -8.46
CA SER A 28 -4.05 -12.47 -8.33
C SER A 28 -2.58 -12.42 -7.89
N SER A 29 -2.05 -11.23 -7.57
CA SER A 29 -0.65 -11.03 -7.15
C SER A 29 -0.56 -10.34 -5.79
N VAL A 30 0.45 -10.69 -4.99
CA VAL A 30 0.67 -10.14 -3.64
C VAL A 30 2.12 -9.67 -3.45
N LEU A 31 2.26 -8.52 -2.78
CA LEU A 31 3.52 -8.02 -2.24
C LEU A 31 3.42 -8.01 -0.71
N PHE A 32 4.28 -8.77 -0.03
CA PHE A 32 4.30 -8.83 1.42
C PHE A 32 5.16 -7.73 2.03
N VAL A 33 4.63 -7.07 3.06
CA VAL A 33 5.28 -6.05 3.89
C VAL A 33 4.97 -6.29 5.36
N CYS A 34 5.63 -5.59 6.26
CA CYS A 34 5.51 -5.81 7.70
C CYS A 34 4.39 -4.98 8.35
N THR A 35 3.95 -3.89 7.70
CA THR A 35 2.94 -2.98 8.26
C THR A 35 1.95 -2.45 7.22
N GLY A 36 0.81 -1.94 7.69
CA GLY A 36 -0.15 -1.25 6.83
C GLY A 36 0.40 0.04 6.21
N SER A 37 1.24 0.80 6.94
CA SER A 37 1.90 1.99 6.39
C SER A 37 2.81 1.64 5.22
N GLU A 38 3.62 0.57 5.33
CA GLU A 38 4.45 0.10 4.21
C GLU A 38 3.61 -0.38 3.03
N ALA A 39 2.44 -0.99 3.28
CA ALA A 39 1.54 -1.43 2.22
C ALA A 39 1.03 -0.24 1.39
N ASN A 40 0.58 0.81 2.07
CA ASN A 40 0.13 2.04 1.42
C ASN A 40 1.28 2.79 0.74
N ASP A 41 2.48 2.79 1.31
CA ASP A 41 3.67 3.39 0.70
C ASP A 41 4.04 2.71 -0.63
N GLN A 42 4.04 1.37 -0.65
CA GLN A 42 4.25 0.59 -1.88
C GLN A 42 3.11 0.78 -2.88
N ALA A 43 1.86 0.84 -2.44
CA ALA A 43 0.73 1.12 -3.31
C ALA A 43 0.88 2.49 -4.00
N LEU A 44 1.27 3.54 -3.26
CA LEU A 44 1.54 4.87 -3.82
C LEU A 44 2.66 4.84 -4.87
N ARG A 45 3.73 4.09 -4.61
CA ARG A 45 4.82 3.92 -5.58
C ARG A 45 4.37 3.18 -6.84
N LEU A 46 3.58 2.13 -6.68
CA LEU A 46 3.05 1.33 -7.80
C LEU A 46 2.14 2.17 -8.70
N VAL A 47 1.16 2.88 -8.13
CA VAL A 47 0.21 3.67 -8.92
C VAL A 47 0.89 4.84 -9.64
N ARG A 48 1.85 5.52 -9.00
CA ARG A 48 2.65 6.57 -9.64
C ARG A 48 3.47 6.02 -10.81
N HIS A 49 4.11 4.87 -10.63
CA HIS A 49 4.87 4.24 -11.71
C HIS A 49 3.98 3.79 -12.87
N CYS A 50 2.83 3.17 -12.59
CA CYS A 50 1.93 2.65 -13.61
C CYS A 50 1.19 3.74 -14.38
N THR A 51 0.83 4.85 -13.72
CA THR A 51 -0.01 5.89 -14.32
C THR A 51 0.74 7.16 -14.73
N GLY A 52 1.92 7.42 -14.14
CA GLY A 52 2.62 8.70 -14.24
C GLY A 52 1.94 9.85 -13.47
N GLY A 53 0.82 9.60 -12.79
CA GLY A 53 0.08 10.59 -12.03
C GLY A 53 0.53 10.68 -10.57
N GLU A 54 0.51 11.91 -10.03
CA GLU A 54 0.88 12.19 -8.63
C GLU A 54 -0.31 12.47 -7.71
N GLY A 55 -1.46 12.83 -8.29
CA GLY A 55 -2.66 13.18 -7.53
C GLY A 55 -3.35 11.96 -6.92
N ILE A 56 -3.63 12.02 -5.61
CA ILE A 56 -4.37 10.99 -4.87
C ILE A 56 -5.66 11.59 -4.32
N ILE A 57 -6.77 10.89 -4.53
CA ILE A 57 -8.08 11.25 -3.97
C ILE A 57 -8.32 10.41 -2.71
N CYS A 58 -8.59 11.09 -1.60
CA CYS A 58 -9.00 10.48 -0.34
C CYS A 58 -10.18 11.26 0.24
N THR A 59 -10.94 10.65 1.14
CA THR A 59 -11.98 11.37 1.88
C THR A 59 -11.34 12.25 2.95
N ASP A 60 -12.10 13.24 3.44
CA ASP A 60 -11.68 13.98 4.62
C ASP A 60 -11.60 13.05 5.85
N MET A 61 -10.84 13.47 6.85
CA MET A 61 -10.71 12.78 8.13
C MET A 61 -10.21 11.31 8.06
N THR A 62 -9.39 10.95 7.07
CA THR A 62 -8.77 9.61 6.97
C THR A 62 -7.36 9.52 7.53
N TYR A 63 -6.99 8.30 7.91
CA TYR A 63 -5.63 7.91 8.30
C TYR A 63 -5.21 6.67 7.52
N HIS A 64 -4.14 6.79 6.74
CA HIS A 64 -3.61 5.70 5.91
C HIS A 64 -2.27 5.15 6.43
N GLY A 65 -1.63 5.81 7.39
CA GLY A 65 -0.34 5.36 7.93
C GLY A 65 0.55 6.52 8.32
N ASN A 66 1.83 6.22 8.59
CA ASN A 66 2.78 7.15 9.19
C ASN A 66 4.13 7.25 8.45
N THR A 67 4.27 6.68 7.24
CA THR A 67 5.40 7.05 6.36
C THR A 67 5.16 8.45 5.81
N SER A 68 6.21 9.17 5.42
CA SER A 68 6.07 10.54 4.91
C SER A 68 5.10 10.63 3.73
N ALA A 69 5.19 9.73 2.75
CA ALA A 69 4.31 9.76 1.57
C ALA A 69 2.84 9.42 1.91
N VAL A 70 2.62 8.56 2.90
CA VAL A 70 1.27 8.16 3.33
C VAL A 70 0.65 9.19 4.28
N ASP A 71 1.46 9.89 5.08
CA ASP A 71 1.00 11.01 5.93
C ASP A 71 0.48 12.19 5.08
N GLU A 72 1.08 12.44 3.92
CA GLU A 72 0.63 13.48 2.98
C GLU A 72 -0.84 13.28 2.54
N ILE A 73 -1.29 12.02 2.47
CA ILE A 73 -2.67 11.64 2.14
C ILE A 73 -3.52 11.30 3.37
N SER A 74 -3.05 11.57 4.59
CA SER A 74 -3.74 11.24 5.86
C SER A 74 -4.22 12.51 6.62
N PRO A 75 -5.35 13.12 6.21
CA PRO A 75 -5.81 14.40 6.74
C PRO A 75 -6.35 14.38 8.18
N LEU A 76 -6.51 13.21 8.81
CA LEU A 76 -7.14 13.06 10.14
C LEU A 76 -6.55 14.03 11.18
N PHE A 77 -5.22 14.11 11.28
CA PHE A 77 -4.56 14.97 12.27
C PHE A 77 -4.34 16.41 11.80
N ARG A 78 -4.80 16.74 10.59
CA ARG A 78 -4.68 18.06 9.95
C ARG A 78 -6.03 18.79 9.87
N GLY A 79 -6.99 18.41 10.70
CA GLY A 79 -8.33 18.98 10.71
C GLY A 79 -9.09 18.72 9.40
N GLY A 80 -8.87 17.56 8.78
CA GLY A 80 -9.56 17.15 7.54
C GLY A 80 -8.95 17.73 6.26
N LYS A 81 -7.85 18.51 6.34
CA LYS A 81 -7.19 19.09 5.18
C LYS A 81 -6.02 18.20 4.73
N SER A 82 -6.10 17.69 3.51
CA SER A 82 -4.96 17.03 2.84
C SER A 82 -3.76 17.99 2.79
N ALA A 83 -2.54 17.45 2.83
CA ALA A 83 -1.35 18.23 2.53
C ALA A 83 -1.57 18.87 1.15
N THR A 84 -1.49 20.20 1.06
CA THR A 84 -1.74 20.99 -0.15
C THR A 84 -1.20 20.28 -1.39
N PRO A 85 -1.96 20.21 -2.51
CA PRO A 85 -1.47 19.53 -3.70
C PRO A 85 -0.19 20.23 -4.14
N ARG A 86 0.90 19.46 -4.27
CA ARG A 86 2.02 19.89 -5.09
C ARG A 86 1.48 19.89 -6.52
N VAL A 87 1.08 21.08 -6.97
CA VAL A 87 0.81 21.37 -8.38
C VAL A 87 2.04 21.04 -9.21
#